data_AF-A0A920QKS7-F1
#
_entry.id   AF-A0A920QKS7-F1
#
_cell.length_a   1.000
_cell.length_b   1.000
_cell.length_c   1.000
_cell.angle_alpha   90.00
_cell.angle_beta   90.00
_cell.angle_gamma   90.00
#
_symmetry.space_group_name_H-M   'P 1'
#
loop_
_entity.id
_entity.type
_entity.pdbx_description
1 polymer ?
#
loop_
_entity_poly.entity_id
_entity_poly.type
_entity_poly.pdbx_seq_one_letter_code
_entity_poly.pdbx_strand_id
1 'polypeptide(L)'
;MLEHIKERVSSYYKIEQDALNEEFSVCLIEVFAEIFSLFRNKFEEMPWLVNEIGRRIVEAETRNGSKTERSINQLFLSIFCKYFEYKNIEKIISTLQSDPRIQRAIISANPATTVANSAQFPELSRSSV
;
A
#
# COMPACT_ATOMS: atom_id res chain seq x y z
N MET A 1 1.31 2.58 9.09
CA MET A 1 1.17 1.87 7.80
C MET A 1 -0.29 1.58 7.49
N LEU A 2 -1.01 0.80 8.32
CA LEU A 2 -2.42 0.47 8.06
C LEU A 2 -3.31 1.72 7.96
N GLU A 3 -3.17 2.69 8.86
CA GLU A 3 -3.91 3.95 8.76
C GLU A 3 -3.58 4.72 7.48
N HIS A 4 -2.32 4.74 7.05
CA HIS A 4 -1.94 5.33 5.77
C HIS A 4 -2.60 4.62 4.58
N ILE A 5 -2.72 3.29 4.64
CA ILE A 5 -3.42 2.52 3.60
C ILE A 5 -4.93 2.84 3.63
N LYS A 6 -5.55 2.92 4.81
CA LYS A 6 -6.95 3.35 4.97
C LYS A 6 -7.17 4.73 4.40
N GLU A 7 -6.33 5.71 4.72
CA GLU A 7 -6.39 7.06 4.16
C GLU A 7 -6.33 7.05 2.62
N ARG A 8 -5.45 6.24 2.03
CA ARG A 8 -5.34 6.12 0.57
C ARG A 8 -6.57 5.47 -0.06
N VAL A 9 -7.10 4.42 0.55
CA VAL A 9 -8.34 3.77 0.10
C VAL A 9 -9.52 4.74 0.21
N SER A 10 -9.64 5.45 1.34
CA SER A 10 -10.68 6.44 1.56
C SER A 10 -10.59 7.58 0.55
N SER A 11 -9.39 8.09 0.30
CA SER A 11 -9.16 9.14 -0.71
C SER A 11 -9.53 8.67 -2.12
N TYR A 12 -9.18 7.43 -2.49
CA TYR A 12 -9.45 6.87 -3.81
C TYR A 12 -10.95 6.67 -4.06
N TYR A 13 -11.66 6.08 -3.09
CA TYR A 13 -13.10 5.82 -3.19
C TYR A 13 -13.98 6.96 -2.70
N LYS A 14 -13.38 8.11 -2.32
CA LYS A 14 -14.07 9.27 -1.75
C LYS A 14 -14.93 8.90 -0.53
N ILE A 15 -14.38 8.09 0.36
CA ILE A 15 -14.99 7.65 1.61
C ILE A 15 -14.55 8.61 2.72
N GLU A 16 -15.42 8.90 3.69
CA GLU A 16 -15.06 9.67 4.89
C GLU A 16 -14.01 8.93 5.74
N GLN A 17 -13.13 9.67 6.42
CA GLN A 17 -11.95 9.07 7.08
C GLN A 17 -12.28 8.00 8.12
N ASP A 18 -13.46 8.07 8.75
CA ASP A 18 -13.89 7.14 9.80
C ASP A 18 -14.97 6.13 9.36
N ALA A 19 -15.35 6.14 8.08
CA ALA A 19 -16.40 5.25 7.57
C ALA A 19 -15.91 3.81 7.30
N LEU A 20 -14.58 3.61 7.20
CA LEU A 20 -13.98 2.27 7.13
C LEU A 20 -13.87 1.68 8.54
N ASN A 21 -14.58 0.57 8.76
CA ASN A 21 -14.71 -0.07 10.07
C ASN A 21 -13.48 -0.91 10.47
N GLU A 22 -13.49 -1.45 11.69
CA GLU A 22 -12.42 -2.31 12.20
C GLU A 22 -12.25 -3.60 11.40
N GLU A 23 -13.34 -4.16 10.86
CA GLU A 23 -13.31 -5.34 9.99
C GLU A 23 -12.45 -5.09 8.74
N PHE A 24 -12.51 -3.89 8.16
CA PHE A 24 -11.65 -3.50 7.05
C PHE A 24 -10.16 -3.51 7.45
N SER A 25 -9.81 -3.00 8.64
CA SER A 25 -8.44 -3.03 9.16
C SER A 25 -7.94 -4.47 9.34
N VAL A 26 -8.78 -5.36 9.87
CA VAL A 26 -8.45 -6.80 10.01
C VAL A 26 -8.19 -7.44 8.65
N CYS A 27 -9.05 -7.16 7.66
CA CYS A 27 -8.87 -7.70 6.31
C CYS A 27 -7.57 -7.18 5.67
N LEU A 28 -7.22 -5.91 5.85
CA LEU A 28 -5.93 -5.39 5.39
C LEU A 28 -4.75 -6.12 6.05
N ILE A 29 -4.81 -6.37 7.36
CA ILE A 29 -3.75 -7.13 8.05
C ILE A 29 -3.58 -8.52 7.44
N GLU A 30 -4.68 -9.23 7.17
CA GLU A 30 -4.65 -10.55 6.56
C GLU A 30 -4.05 -10.51 5.15
N VAL A 31 -4.44 -9.54 4.33
CA VAL A 31 -3.90 -9.39 2.97
C VAL A 31 -2.40 -9.07 2.98
N PHE A 32 -1.96 -8.24 3.92
CA PHE A 32 -0.55 -7.85 4.06
C PHE A 32 0.27 -8.81 4.94
N ALA A 33 -0.32 -9.86 5.50
CA ALA A 33 0.35 -10.78 6.43
C ALA A 33 1.62 -11.40 5.82
N GLU A 34 1.57 -11.75 4.54
CA GLU A 34 2.72 -12.29 3.80
C GLU A 34 3.87 -11.27 3.73
N ILE A 35 3.55 -9.99 3.48
CA ILE A 35 4.52 -8.90 3.48
C ILE A 35 5.08 -8.66 4.89
N PHE A 36 4.26 -8.70 5.92
CA PHE A 36 4.74 -8.52 7.29
C PHE A 36 5.68 -9.65 7.72
N SER A 37 5.37 -10.89 7.34
CA SER A 37 6.26 -12.03 7.56
C SER A 37 7.59 -11.85 6.83
N LEU A 38 7.56 -11.36 5.59
CA LEU A 38 8.78 -11.07 4.82
C LEU A 38 9.63 -9.99 5.49
N PHE A 39 9.01 -8.88 5.92
CA PHE A 39 9.69 -7.81 6.65
C PHE A 39 10.36 -8.35 7.91
N ARG A 40 9.61 -9.12 8.70
CA ARG A 40 10.11 -9.73 9.93
C ARG A 40 11.33 -10.60 9.65
N ASN A 41 11.22 -11.55 8.73
CA ASN A 41 12.32 -12.45 8.39
C ASN A 41 13.56 -11.67 7.93
N LYS A 42 13.38 -10.65 7.09
CA LYS A 42 14.48 -9.81 6.60
C LYS A 42 15.13 -8.96 7.69
N PHE A 43 14.38 -8.46 8.66
CA PHE A 43 14.95 -7.73 9.78
C PHE A 43 15.60 -8.63 10.83
N GLU A 44 15.14 -9.87 10.97
CA GLU A 44 15.84 -10.89 11.77
C GLU A 44 17.16 -11.28 11.11
N GLU A 45 17.20 -11.44 9.78
CA GLU A 45 18.43 -11.70 9.01
C GLU A 45 19.39 -10.49 9.01
N MET A 46 18.86 -9.27 8.89
CA MET A 46 19.63 -8.04 8.70
C MET A 46 19.10 -6.90 9.60
N PRO A 47 19.36 -6.92 10.92
CA PRO A 47 18.80 -5.93 11.85
C PRO A 47 19.14 -4.48 11.52
N TRP A 48 20.33 -4.23 10.94
CA TRP A 48 20.77 -2.90 10.53
C TRP A 48 19.90 -2.26 9.43
N LEU A 49 19.14 -3.09 8.69
CA LEU A 49 18.30 -2.63 7.60
C LEU A 49 17.17 -1.70 8.09
N VAL A 50 16.67 -1.90 9.31
CA VAL A 50 15.66 -1.03 9.92
C VAL A 50 16.18 0.41 10.02
N ASN A 51 17.42 0.58 10.50
CA ASN A 51 18.05 1.89 10.63
C ASN A 51 18.32 2.52 9.27
N GLU A 52 18.74 1.73 8.28
CA GLU A 52 18.98 2.21 6.92
C GLU A 52 17.68 2.66 6.23
N ILE A 53 16.59 1.92 6.38
CA ILE A 53 15.27 2.31 5.87
C ILE A 53 14.80 3.60 6.55
N GLY A 54 14.87 3.66 7.89
CA GLY A 54 14.49 4.85 8.66
C GLY A 54 15.27 6.10 8.23
N ARG A 55 16.60 5.98 8.11
CA ARG A 55 17.47 7.07 7.62
C ARG A 55 17.04 7.58 6.26
N ARG A 56 16.78 6.67 5.30
CA ARG A 56 16.37 7.06 3.94
C ARG A 56 15.00 7.73 3.89
N ILE A 57 14.06 7.33 4.76
CA ILE A 57 12.75 8.00 4.88
C ILE A 57 12.94 9.43 5.37
N VAL A 58 13.68 9.63 6.46
CA VAL A 58 13.97 10.97 7.00
C VAL A 58 14.67 11.85 5.96
N GLU A 59 15.64 11.32 5.23
CA GLU A 59 16.31 12.05 4.15
C GLU A 59 15.35 12.47 3.02
N ALA A 60 14.43 11.59 2.63
CA ALA A 60 13.45 11.89 1.59
C ALA A 60 12.43 12.94 2.04
N GLU A 61 11.97 12.87 3.28
CA GLU A 61 11.01 13.81 3.86
C GLU A 61 11.62 15.19 4.10
N THR A 62 12.88 15.25 4.53
CA THR A 62 13.57 16.51 4.86
C THR A 62 14.08 17.28 3.64
N ARG A 63 14.51 16.60 2.56
CA ARG A 63 15.05 17.27 1.35
C ARG A 63 14.01 17.80 0.38
N ASN A 64 12.82 17.18 0.28
CA ASN A 64 11.93 17.35 -0.88
C ASN A 64 10.62 18.10 -0.60
N GLY A 65 10.69 19.22 0.13
CA GLY A 65 9.53 20.10 0.37
C GLY A 65 8.55 20.17 -0.81
N SER A 66 7.28 19.87 -0.52
CA SER A 66 6.11 19.80 -1.42
C SER A 66 6.13 18.84 -2.63
N LYS A 67 7.23 18.12 -2.95
CA LYS A 67 7.26 17.02 -3.96
C LYS A 67 7.26 15.62 -3.33
N THR A 68 6.60 15.49 -2.19
CA THR A 68 6.73 14.38 -1.25
C THR A 68 6.26 13.05 -1.85
N GLU A 69 5.06 12.97 -2.43
CA GLU A 69 4.45 11.66 -2.74
C GLU A 69 5.19 10.87 -3.82
N ARG A 70 5.60 11.50 -4.94
CA ARG A 70 6.34 10.80 -6.00
C ARG A 70 7.71 10.34 -5.53
N SER A 71 8.40 11.15 -4.74
CA SER A 71 9.72 10.80 -4.20
C SER A 71 9.64 9.67 -3.17
N ILE A 72 8.60 9.69 -2.34
CA ILE A 72 8.31 8.64 -1.34
C ILE A 72 7.95 7.32 -2.04
N ASN A 73 7.10 7.36 -3.07
CA ASN A 73 6.75 6.17 -3.84
C ASN A 73 7.98 5.52 -4.50
N GLN A 74 8.88 6.33 -5.07
CA GLN A 74 10.15 5.84 -5.64
C GLN A 74 11.08 5.27 -4.56
N LEU A 75 11.13 5.89 -3.39
CA LEU A 75 11.90 5.38 -2.26
C LEU A 75 11.39 4.01 -1.83
N PHE A 76 10.08 3.85 -1.66
CA PHE A 76 9.49 2.56 -1.30
C PHE A 76 9.79 1.49 -2.34
N LEU A 77 9.57 1.77 -3.63
CA LEU A 77 9.93 0.84 -4.71
C LEU A 77 11.41 0.45 -4.67
N SER A 78 12.31 1.42 -4.46
CA SER A 78 13.74 1.17 -4.33
C SER A 78 14.07 0.25 -3.14
N ILE A 79 13.43 0.44 -1.99
CA ILE A 79 13.62 -0.37 -0.80
C ILE A 79 13.11 -1.81 -1.03
N PHE A 80 11.89 -1.95 -1.56
CA PHE A 80 11.27 -3.25 -1.84
C PHE A 80 12.10 -4.06 -2.84
N CYS A 81 12.52 -3.44 -3.94
CA CYS A 81 13.34 -4.12 -4.95
C CYS A 81 14.73 -4.50 -4.41
N LYS A 82 15.35 -3.64 -3.60
CA LYS A 82 16.73 -3.85 -3.14
C LYS A 82 16.84 -4.88 -2.01
N TYR A 83 15.87 -4.92 -1.09
CA TYR A 83 16.04 -5.65 0.16
C TYR A 83 15.00 -6.74 0.39
N PHE A 84 13.82 -6.62 -0.19
CA PHE A 84 12.71 -7.53 0.11
C PHE A 84 12.43 -8.51 -1.01
N GLU A 85 13.02 -8.32 -2.21
CA GLU A 85 12.89 -9.21 -3.38
C GLU A 85 11.44 -9.70 -3.61
N TYR A 86 10.46 -8.87 -3.28
CA TYR A 86 9.08 -9.34 -3.21
C TYR A 86 8.51 -9.46 -4.62
N LYS A 87 8.33 -10.71 -5.09
CA LYS A 87 7.92 -11.02 -6.47
C LYS A 87 6.40 -10.99 -6.68
N ASN A 88 5.61 -10.98 -5.61
CA ASN A 88 4.16 -11.26 -5.66
C ASN A 88 3.29 -10.03 -5.38
N ILE A 89 3.71 -8.83 -5.81
CA ILE A 89 2.88 -7.61 -5.65
C ILE A 89 1.51 -7.77 -6.32
N GLU A 90 1.47 -8.46 -7.47
CA GLU A 90 0.22 -8.76 -8.19
C GLU A 90 -0.76 -9.58 -7.34
N LYS A 91 -0.24 -10.55 -6.57
CA LYS A 91 -1.07 -11.37 -5.68
C LYS A 91 -1.76 -10.50 -4.64
N ILE A 92 -1.04 -9.57 -4.02
CA ILE A 92 -1.61 -8.65 -3.02
C ILE A 92 -2.67 -7.74 -3.64
N ILE A 93 -2.38 -7.17 -4.80
CA ILE A 93 -3.35 -6.34 -5.54
C ILE A 93 -4.60 -7.15 -5.84
N SER A 94 -4.45 -8.38 -6.34
CA SER A 94 -5.58 -9.26 -6.64
C SER A 94 -6.41 -9.57 -5.40
N THR A 95 -5.77 -9.87 -4.26
CA THR A 95 -6.49 -10.16 -3.01
C THR A 95 -7.21 -8.93 -2.48
N LEU A 96 -6.62 -7.74 -2.52
CA LEU A 96 -7.31 -6.49 -2.13
C LEU A 96 -8.55 -6.24 -2.98
N GLN A 97 -8.49 -6.54 -4.27
CA GLN A 97 -9.58 -6.32 -5.22
C GLN A 97 -10.68 -7.39 -5.14
N SER A 98 -10.30 -8.64 -4.86
CA SER A 98 -11.24 -9.76 -4.84
C SER A 98 -11.78 -10.10 -3.45
N ASP A 99 -11.17 -9.64 -2.36
CA ASP A 99 -11.61 -9.98 -1.00
C ASP A 99 -13.03 -9.43 -0.75
N PRO A 100 -14.05 -10.29 -0.56
CA PRO A 100 -15.43 -9.85 -0.44
C PRO A 100 -15.69 -8.97 0.78
N ARG A 101 -14.93 -9.12 1.86
CA ARG A 101 -15.09 -8.30 3.07
C ARG A 101 -14.57 -6.90 2.83
N ILE A 102 -13.42 -6.77 2.17
CA ILE A 102 -12.86 -5.48 1.74
C ILE A 102 -13.85 -4.76 0.82
N GLN A 103 -14.35 -5.45 -0.21
CA GLN A 103 -15.29 -4.86 -1.16
C GLN A 103 -16.60 -4.46 -0.47
N ARG A 104 -17.14 -5.29 0.43
CA ARG A 104 -18.35 -4.94 1.20
C ARG A 104 -18.14 -3.73 2.11
N ALA A 105 -16.99 -3.62 2.76
CA ALA A 105 -16.68 -2.48 3.62
C ALA A 105 -16.59 -1.18 2.80
N ILE A 106 -15.94 -1.22 1.63
CA ILE A 106 -15.88 -0.08 0.69
C ILE A 106 -17.28 0.33 0.22
N ILE A 107 -18.10 -0.63 -0.22
CA ILE A 107 -19.47 -0.36 -0.71
C ILE A 107 -20.34 0.19 0.42
N SER A 108 -20.22 -0.36 1.64
CA SER A 108 -21.00 0.10 2.79
C SER A 108 -20.61 1.53 3.19
N ALA A 109 -19.32 1.86 3.09
CA ALA A 109 -18.79 3.18 3.44
C ALA A 109 -19.04 4.24 2.35
N ASN A 110 -19.24 3.84 1.09
CA ASN A 110 -19.75 4.71 0.04
C ASN A 110 -20.55 3.91 -1.01
N PRO A 111 -21.90 3.87 -0.92
CA PRO A 111 -22.75 3.11 -1.83
C PRO A 111 -22.66 3.55 -3.30
N ALA A 112 -22.15 4.76 -3.59
CA ALA A 112 -21.96 5.23 -4.97
C ALA A 112 -20.79 4.54 -5.70
N THR A 113 -19.97 3.76 -4.98
CA THR A 113 -18.81 3.03 -5.54
C THR A 113 -19.20 1.87 -6.47
N THR A 114 -20.47 1.45 -6.49
CA THR A 114 -20.96 0.33 -7.33
C THR A 114 -20.82 0.58 -8.85
N VAL A 115 -20.61 1.83 -9.27
CA VAL A 115 -20.57 2.22 -10.70
C VAL A 115 -19.15 2.31 -11.27
N ALA A 116 -18.09 2.29 -10.44
CA ALA A 116 -16.73 2.64 -10.90
C ALA A 116 -15.87 1.46 -11.38
N ASN A 117 -16.30 0.21 -11.21
CA ASN A 117 -15.47 -0.99 -11.48
C ASN A 117 -15.20 -1.31 -12.96
N SER A 118 -15.55 -0.43 -13.91
CA SER A 118 -15.10 -0.55 -15.31
C SER A 118 -13.94 0.40 -15.67
N ALA A 119 -13.50 1.29 -14.78
CA ALA A 119 -12.34 2.14 -15.03
C ALA A 119 -11.05 1.44 -14.56
N GLN A 120 -10.61 0.52 -15.42
CA GLN A 120 -9.23 0.13 -15.69
C GLN A 120 -8.20 1.02 -14.96
N PHE A 121 -7.41 0.43 -14.05
CA PHE A 121 -6.16 1.04 -13.61
C PHE A 121 -5.39 1.51 -14.86
N PRO A 122 -4.71 2.67 -14.85
CA PRO A 122 -3.80 3.00 -15.92
C PRO A 122 -2.82 1.83 -16.01
N GLU A 123 -2.81 1.13 -17.15
CA GLU A 123 -1.72 0.23 -17.48
C GLU A 123 -0.44 1.01 -17.18
N LEU A 124 0.41 0.45 -16.32
CA LEU A 124 1.76 0.92 -16.16
C LEU A 124 2.38 0.85 -17.56
N SER A 125 2.39 1.98 -18.26
CA SER A 125 2.94 2.07 -19.60
C SER A 125 4.36 1.53 -19.53
N ARG A 126 4.55 0.35 -20.13
CA ARG A 126 5.86 -0.15 -20.52
C ARG A 126 6.42 0.88 -21.50
N SER A 127 7.12 1.88 -20.98
CA SER A 127 7.97 2.71 -21.81
C SER A 127 9.24 1.91 -22.06
N SER A 128 9.24 1.16 -23.15
CA SER A 128 10.46 0.67 -23.77
C SER A 128 11.26 1.89 -24.23
N VAL A 129 12.43 2.12 -23.63
CA VAL A 129 13.61 2.71 -24.28
C VAL A 129 14.84 2.04 -23.68
#